data_AF-M5W8M1-F1
#
_entry.id   AF-M5W8M1-F1
#
_cell.length_a   1.000
_cell.length_b   1.000
_cell.length_c   1.000
_cell.angle_alpha   90.00
_cell.angle_beta   90.00
_cell.angle_gamma   90.00
#
_symmetry.space_group_name_H-M   'P 1'
#
loop_
_entity.id
_entity.type
_entity.pdbx_description
1 polymer ?
#
loop_
_entity_poly.entity_id
_entity_poly.type
_entity_poly.pdbx_seq_one_letter_code
_entity_poly.pdbx_strand_id
1 'polypeptide(L)'
;MEKKAESGQLLVLVPCPYQGHINPMLKLGNFLHSKGFSIAIVHTHFNSPNPSNHPEFTFFPIPDGLTADEISSGNAVTIVLAINANCKASFEQCLTDRVTEQELQNKITCIIYDEFMYFSESVANDLNIPSILLRTQSATNFIARNAMIRLHSKGCTPFPDSMLLNSVPELHPLRFKDLPIYIFGPLENYSKLLTNANNVRTSSAIIWNTLDCLDQSSLAQIKQQCQVPIFSIGPLHKFATAATSSLLEEDTGCVAWLDKQSHNSVIYVSLGSLASISEKELAEMAWGLAISRQPFLWVIRPGSICSSDWIELLPQGFLEAVGERGCIVKWAPQMEVLSHDAVGGFWSHCGWNSTLESITEGVPMLCRPCFSDQTVNARYVSQVWKIGIQLENELERGEIERTVKKLMVDEEGKGMRVRAKELKEKIEVIMKGGSTYHSLNELVEFIRSF
;
A
#
# COMPACT_ATOMS: atom_id res chain seq x y z
N MET A 1 1.12 -17.49 -45.16
CA MET A 1 0.09 -17.76 -44.15
C MET A 1 0.17 -16.66 -43.12
N GLU A 2 -0.64 -15.63 -43.32
CA GLU A 2 -0.82 -14.54 -42.38
C GLU A 2 -1.40 -15.11 -41.07
N LYS A 3 -0.71 -14.87 -39.95
CA LYS A 3 -1.32 -15.04 -38.63
C LYS A 3 -2.46 -14.02 -38.56
N LYS A 4 -3.71 -14.48 -38.58
CA LYS A 4 -4.85 -13.69 -38.11
C LYS A 4 -4.47 -13.16 -36.72
N ALA A 5 -4.38 -11.84 -36.57
CA ALA A 5 -4.33 -11.21 -35.26
C ALA A 5 -5.61 -11.64 -34.51
N GLU A 6 -5.47 -12.35 -33.40
CA GLU A 6 -6.57 -12.53 -32.45
C GLU A 6 -7.02 -11.12 -32.03
N SER A 7 -8.34 -10.86 -32.04
CA SER A 7 -8.85 -9.60 -31.49
C SER A 7 -8.41 -9.53 -30.03
N GLY A 8 -7.58 -8.54 -29.68
CA GLY A 8 -7.03 -8.41 -28.34
C GLY A 8 -8.14 -8.12 -27.34
N GLN A 9 -8.11 -8.81 -26.20
CA GLN A 9 -8.96 -8.47 -25.05
C GLN A 9 -8.33 -7.28 -24.33
N LEU A 10 -9.02 -6.14 -24.34
CA LEU A 10 -8.56 -4.91 -23.69
C LEU A 10 -9.09 -4.82 -22.27
N LEU A 11 -8.19 -4.60 -21.31
CA LEU A 11 -8.52 -4.32 -19.91
C LEU A 11 -8.23 -2.85 -19.59
N VAL A 12 -9.20 -2.19 -18.99
CA VAL A 12 -9.05 -0.81 -18.51
C VAL A 12 -8.82 -0.84 -17.00
N LEU A 13 -7.70 -0.29 -16.55
CA LEU A 13 -7.30 -0.25 -15.15
C LEU A 13 -7.43 1.19 -14.63
N VAL A 14 -8.11 1.36 -13.49
CA VAL A 14 -8.39 2.67 -12.88
C VAL A 14 -7.84 2.74 -11.45
N PRO A 15 -6.56 3.15 -11.27
CA PRO A 15 -5.96 3.26 -9.94
C PRO A 15 -6.47 4.48 -9.18
N CYS A 16 -6.55 4.37 -7.85
CA CYS A 16 -6.67 5.54 -6.98
C CYS A 16 -5.35 6.33 -7.01
N PRO A 17 -5.33 7.67 -7.09
CA PRO A 17 -4.13 8.47 -7.36
C PRO A 17 -3.21 8.65 -6.15
N TYR A 18 -2.85 7.54 -5.51
CA TYR A 18 -1.89 7.46 -4.42
C TYR A 18 -0.95 6.29 -4.68
N GLN A 19 0.32 6.46 -4.34
CA GLN A 19 1.37 5.48 -4.63
C GLN A 19 1.06 4.08 -4.08
N GLY A 20 0.43 3.99 -2.90
CA GLY A 20 -0.02 2.72 -2.31
C GLY A 20 -1.07 1.97 -3.15
N HIS A 21 -1.73 2.64 -4.08
CA HIS A 21 -2.78 2.11 -4.95
C HIS A 21 -2.32 1.98 -6.41
N ILE A 22 -1.58 2.96 -6.93
CA ILE A 22 -0.98 2.93 -8.27
C ILE A 22 -0.02 1.74 -8.42
N ASN A 23 0.88 1.55 -7.45
CA ASN A 23 1.87 0.47 -7.49
C ASN A 23 1.23 -0.92 -7.71
N PRO A 24 0.33 -1.41 -6.82
CA PRO A 24 -0.28 -2.72 -7.01
C PRO A 24 -1.12 -2.81 -8.30
N MET A 25 -1.82 -1.74 -8.70
CA MET A 25 -2.58 -1.74 -9.96
C MET A 25 -1.67 -1.92 -11.18
N LEU A 26 -0.54 -1.21 -11.25
CA LEU A 26 0.41 -1.33 -12.35
C LEU A 26 1.10 -2.71 -12.35
N LYS A 27 1.43 -3.27 -11.17
CA LYS A 27 1.99 -4.64 -11.10
C LYS A 27 0.98 -5.69 -11.54
N LEU A 28 -0.31 -5.52 -11.21
CA LEU A 28 -1.38 -6.35 -11.74
C LEU A 28 -1.51 -6.21 -13.27
N GLY A 29 -1.46 -4.99 -13.79
CA GLY A 29 -1.45 -4.72 -15.23
C GLY A 29 -0.31 -5.44 -15.96
N ASN A 30 0.90 -5.42 -15.40
CA ASN A 30 2.05 -6.13 -15.95
C ASN A 30 1.83 -7.64 -16.01
N PHE A 31 1.30 -8.21 -14.93
CA PHE A 31 0.95 -9.62 -14.91
C PHE A 31 -0.08 -9.97 -15.99
N LEU A 32 -1.17 -9.20 -16.10
CA LEU A 32 -2.21 -9.43 -17.10
C LEU A 32 -1.70 -9.23 -18.53
N HIS A 33 -0.87 -8.22 -18.77
CA HIS A 33 -0.21 -8.03 -20.06
C HIS A 33 0.65 -9.25 -20.44
N SER A 34 1.38 -9.83 -19.50
CA SER A 34 2.15 -11.07 -19.74
C SER A 34 1.28 -12.29 -20.12
N LYS A 35 -0.04 -12.21 -19.89
CA LYS A 35 -1.03 -13.23 -20.26
C LYS A 35 -1.74 -12.94 -21.59
N GLY A 36 -1.34 -11.88 -22.30
CA GLY A 36 -1.83 -11.53 -23.63
C GLY A 36 -2.95 -10.50 -23.66
N PHE A 37 -3.28 -9.86 -22.53
CA PHE A 37 -4.24 -8.76 -22.50
C PHE A 37 -3.60 -7.44 -22.92
N SER A 38 -4.30 -6.63 -23.70
CA SER A 38 -3.95 -5.21 -23.89
C SER A 38 -4.35 -4.44 -22.64
N ILE A 39 -3.51 -3.50 -22.19
CA ILE A 39 -3.75 -2.76 -20.94
C ILE A 39 -3.85 -1.26 -21.24
N ALA A 40 -4.98 -0.66 -20.85
CA ALA A 40 -5.18 0.78 -20.82
C ALA A 40 -5.27 1.25 -19.36
N ILE A 41 -4.45 2.23 -18.99
CA ILE A 41 -4.50 2.88 -17.67
C ILE A 41 -5.27 4.20 -17.80
N VAL A 42 -6.43 4.30 -17.17
CA VAL A 42 -7.16 5.58 -17.07
C VAL A 42 -6.89 6.20 -15.70
N HIS A 43 -6.32 7.39 -15.69
CA HIS A 43 -5.86 8.02 -14.44
C HIS A 43 -6.22 9.52 -14.40
N THR A 44 -6.34 10.06 -13.19
CA THR A 44 -6.55 11.49 -12.97
C THR A 44 -5.29 12.29 -13.29
N HIS A 45 -5.42 13.60 -13.53
CA HIS A 45 -4.25 14.49 -13.63
C HIS A 45 -3.50 14.58 -12.31
N PHE A 46 -4.23 14.61 -11.19
CA PHE A 46 -3.66 14.55 -9.85
C PHE A 46 -2.87 13.24 -9.65
N ASN A 47 -1.60 13.38 -9.23
CA ASN A 47 -0.65 12.28 -9.04
C ASN A 47 -0.59 11.30 -10.22
N SER A 48 -0.47 11.83 -11.44
CA SER A 48 -0.38 11.02 -12.65
C SER A 48 0.82 10.05 -12.62
N PRO A 49 0.64 8.76 -12.96
CA PRO A 49 1.76 7.85 -13.19
C PRO A 49 2.60 8.32 -14.39
N ASN A 50 3.88 7.94 -14.43
CA ASN A 50 4.76 8.23 -15.57
C ASN A 50 4.64 7.11 -16.64
N PRO A 51 4.07 7.39 -17.83
CA PRO A 51 3.92 6.39 -18.89
C PRO A 51 5.24 5.78 -19.36
N SER A 52 6.34 6.53 -19.24
CA SER A 52 7.68 6.07 -19.70
C SER A 52 8.18 4.84 -18.94
N ASN A 53 7.64 4.58 -17.75
CA ASN A 53 7.99 3.41 -16.97
C ASN A 53 7.25 2.15 -17.46
N HIS A 54 6.15 2.30 -18.20
CA HIS A 54 5.34 1.21 -18.72
C HIS A 54 4.99 1.45 -20.20
N PRO A 55 5.99 1.49 -21.10
CA PRO A 55 5.77 1.76 -22.52
C PRO A 55 4.87 0.73 -23.22
N GLU A 56 4.66 -0.43 -22.60
CA GLU A 56 3.77 -1.48 -23.04
C GLU A 56 2.27 -1.21 -22.76
N PHE A 57 1.93 -0.19 -21.96
CA PHE A 57 0.54 0.20 -21.69
C PHE A 57 0.18 1.51 -22.38
N THR A 58 -1.12 1.68 -22.65
CA THR A 58 -1.67 2.96 -23.12
C THR A 58 -2.21 3.75 -21.93
N PHE A 59 -1.83 5.03 -21.81
CA PHE A 59 -2.24 5.89 -20.70
C PHE A 59 -3.23 6.96 -21.15
N PHE A 60 -4.35 7.05 -20.44
CA PHE A 60 -5.43 7.99 -20.72
C PHE A 60 -5.66 8.91 -19.50
N PRO A 61 -5.09 10.13 -19.52
CA PRO A 61 -5.40 11.11 -18.49
C PRO A 61 -6.84 11.61 -18.63
N ILE A 62 -7.53 11.76 -17.50
CA ILE A 62 -8.85 12.39 -17.40
C ILE A 62 -8.82 13.58 -16.43
N PRO A 63 -9.58 14.66 -16.72
CA PRO A 63 -9.71 15.77 -15.81
C PRO A 63 -10.47 15.36 -14.55
N ASP A 64 -9.88 15.67 -13.38
CA ASP A 64 -10.43 15.36 -12.06
C ASP A 64 -11.23 16.50 -11.42
N GLY A 65 -11.13 17.71 -11.97
CA GLY A 65 -11.87 18.88 -11.50
C GLY A 65 -11.50 19.32 -10.09
N LEU A 66 -10.33 18.91 -9.58
CA LEU A 66 -9.88 19.29 -8.25
C LEU A 66 -9.50 20.77 -8.19
N THR A 67 -9.93 21.43 -7.12
CA THR A 67 -9.56 22.82 -6.84
C THR A 67 -8.18 22.90 -6.19
N ALA A 68 -7.53 24.06 -6.30
CA ALA A 68 -6.25 24.31 -5.64
C ALA A 68 -6.35 24.14 -4.11
N ASP A 69 -7.49 24.50 -3.51
CA ASP A 69 -7.73 24.37 -2.08
C ASP A 69 -7.85 22.90 -1.64
N GLU A 70 -8.54 22.06 -2.41
CA GLU A 70 -8.64 20.62 -2.15
C GLU A 70 -7.27 19.95 -2.21
N ILE A 71 -6.47 20.27 -3.23
CA ILE A 71 -5.10 19.76 -3.37
C ILE A 71 -4.23 20.22 -2.21
N SER A 72 -4.29 21.51 -1.87
CA SER A 72 -3.48 22.11 -0.80
C SER A 72 -3.87 21.60 0.59
N SER A 73 -5.11 21.15 0.78
CA SER A 73 -5.55 20.55 2.04
C SER A 73 -4.79 19.26 2.39
N GLY A 74 -4.23 18.56 1.40
CA GLY A 74 -3.58 17.26 1.58
C GLY A 74 -4.52 16.15 2.09
N ASN A 75 -5.82 16.41 2.18
CA ASN A 75 -6.79 15.49 2.77
C ASN A 75 -7.22 14.43 1.74
N ALA A 76 -6.65 13.23 1.87
CA ALA A 76 -6.89 12.16 0.91
C ALA A 76 -8.38 11.78 0.78
N VAL A 77 -9.16 11.83 1.86
CA VAL A 77 -10.60 11.51 1.80
C VAL A 77 -11.35 12.56 0.99
N THR A 78 -11.10 13.85 1.25
CA THR A 78 -11.76 14.93 0.51
C THR A 78 -11.44 14.85 -0.98
N ILE A 79 -10.17 14.64 -1.33
CA ILE A 79 -9.72 14.52 -2.72
C ILE A 79 -10.39 13.34 -3.42
N VAL A 80 -10.42 12.16 -2.79
CA VAL A 80 -11.05 10.96 -3.37
C VAL A 80 -12.57 11.15 -3.54
N LEU A 81 -13.24 11.78 -2.57
CA LEU A 81 -14.67 12.09 -2.70
C LEU A 81 -14.95 13.04 -3.87
N ALA A 82 -14.12 14.08 -4.04
CA ALA A 82 -14.23 15.04 -5.15
C ALA A 82 -13.98 14.36 -6.50
N ILE A 83 -12.94 13.51 -6.61
CA ILE A 83 -12.66 12.70 -7.81
C ILE A 83 -13.89 11.87 -8.19
N ASN A 84 -14.51 11.17 -7.24
CA ASN A 84 -15.70 10.37 -7.52
C ASN A 84 -16.92 11.20 -7.93
N ALA A 85 -17.02 12.46 -7.48
CA ALA A 85 -18.08 13.37 -7.89
C ALA A 85 -17.84 13.93 -9.31
N ASN A 86 -16.59 14.18 -9.67
CA ASN A 86 -16.23 14.94 -10.87
C ASN A 86 -15.90 14.06 -12.09
N CYS A 87 -15.31 12.88 -11.88
CA CYS A 87 -14.70 12.10 -12.97
C CYS A 87 -15.69 11.29 -13.80
N LYS A 88 -16.95 11.10 -13.36
CA LYS A 88 -17.89 10.18 -14.00
C LYS A 88 -18.05 10.46 -15.51
N ALA A 89 -18.40 11.69 -15.88
CA ALA A 89 -18.64 12.07 -17.27
C ALA A 89 -17.36 11.99 -18.12
N SER A 90 -16.23 12.46 -17.59
CA SER A 90 -14.93 12.42 -18.27
C SER A 90 -14.45 10.98 -18.51
N PHE A 91 -14.71 10.08 -17.56
CA PHE A 91 -14.38 8.67 -17.68
C PHE A 91 -15.25 7.99 -18.73
N GLU A 92 -16.56 8.21 -18.70
CA GLU A 92 -17.49 7.69 -19.72
C GLU A 92 -17.07 8.13 -21.13
N GLN A 93 -16.81 9.42 -21.33
CA GLN A 93 -16.33 9.95 -22.60
C GLN A 93 -14.98 9.32 -23.02
N CYS A 94 -14.06 9.13 -22.07
CA CYS A 94 -12.78 8.49 -22.37
C CYS A 94 -12.96 7.06 -22.90
N LEU A 95 -13.89 6.29 -22.33
CA LEU A 95 -14.17 4.93 -22.77
C LEU A 95 -14.87 4.88 -24.13
N THR A 96 -15.81 5.80 -24.41
CA THR A 96 -16.59 5.79 -25.67
C THR A 96 -15.82 6.34 -26.86
N ASP A 97 -14.94 7.31 -26.63
CA ASP A 97 -14.29 8.05 -27.70
C ASP A 97 -12.84 7.64 -27.85
N ARG A 98 -12.04 7.69 -26.77
CA ARG A 98 -10.57 7.64 -26.88
C ARG A 98 -10.03 6.23 -26.85
N VAL A 99 -10.56 5.40 -25.95
CA VAL A 99 -10.10 4.02 -25.79
C VAL A 99 -10.51 3.20 -27.00
N THR A 100 -11.75 3.34 -27.47
CA THR A 100 -12.30 2.64 -28.65
C THR A 100 -11.69 3.11 -29.98
N GLU A 101 -11.35 4.40 -30.14
CA GLU A 101 -10.70 4.91 -31.35
C GLU A 101 -9.22 4.51 -31.45
N GLN A 102 -8.48 4.46 -30.35
CA GLN A 102 -7.08 4.05 -30.39
C GLN A 102 -6.92 2.53 -30.44
N GLU A 103 -7.88 1.80 -29.88
CA GLU A 103 -7.91 0.34 -29.85
C GLU A 103 -8.98 -0.19 -30.82
N LEU A 104 -9.02 0.32 -32.05
CA LEU A 104 -10.00 0.00 -33.12
C LEU A 104 -10.22 -1.51 -33.38
N GLN A 105 -9.33 -2.38 -32.89
CA GLN A 105 -9.42 -3.84 -33.02
C GLN A 105 -9.76 -4.58 -31.71
N ASN A 106 -9.80 -3.88 -30.56
CA ASN A 106 -9.96 -4.48 -29.24
C ASN A 106 -11.22 -3.93 -28.55
N LYS A 107 -12.19 -4.82 -28.29
CA LYS A 107 -13.35 -4.50 -27.46
C LYS A 107 -12.92 -4.44 -26.00
N ILE A 108 -13.34 -3.40 -25.25
CA ILE A 108 -13.16 -3.35 -23.79
C ILE A 108 -13.83 -4.59 -23.19
N THR A 109 -13.00 -5.46 -22.62
CA THR A 109 -13.44 -6.75 -22.06
C THR A 109 -13.87 -6.58 -20.61
N CYS A 110 -13.11 -5.80 -19.84
CA CYS A 110 -13.39 -5.56 -18.43
C CYS A 110 -12.71 -4.28 -17.92
N ILE A 111 -13.34 -3.63 -16.93
CA ILE A 111 -12.75 -2.55 -16.14
C ILE A 111 -12.31 -3.07 -14.77
N ILE A 112 -11.02 -2.97 -14.45
CA ILE A 112 -10.48 -3.27 -13.12
C ILE A 112 -10.25 -1.94 -12.40
N TYR A 113 -10.92 -1.70 -11.29
CA TYR A 113 -10.87 -0.40 -10.60
C TYR A 113 -10.50 -0.56 -9.13
N ASP A 114 -9.77 0.40 -8.60
CA ASP A 114 -9.44 0.46 -7.18
C ASP A 114 -10.70 0.72 -6.32
N GLU A 115 -10.76 0.18 -5.11
CA GLU A 115 -11.92 0.33 -4.20
C GLU A 115 -12.35 1.77 -3.94
N PHE A 116 -11.43 2.73 -4.06
CA PHE A 116 -11.73 4.14 -3.90
C PHE A 116 -12.15 4.87 -5.19
N MET A 117 -12.13 4.20 -6.34
CA MET A 117 -12.50 4.76 -7.65
C MET A 117 -13.86 4.24 -8.13
N TYR A 118 -14.85 4.24 -7.23
CA TYR A 118 -16.16 3.61 -7.46
C TYR A 118 -17.04 4.32 -8.51
N PHE A 119 -16.69 5.53 -8.99
CA PHE A 119 -17.33 6.10 -10.19
C PHE A 119 -17.13 5.20 -11.43
N SER A 120 -16.01 4.47 -11.49
CA SER A 120 -15.67 3.57 -12.60
C SER A 120 -16.69 2.45 -12.73
N GLU A 121 -17.15 1.91 -11.60
CA GLU A 121 -18.17 0.85 -11.57
C GLU A 121 -19.53 1.36 -12.05
N SER A 122 -19.91 2.58 -11.65
CA SER A 122 -21.17 3.17 -12.13
C SER A 122 -21.16 3.31 -13.65
N VAL A 123 -20.05 3.79 -14.23
CA VAL A 123 -19.92 3.93 -15.69
C VAL A 123 -19.86 2.56 -16.37
N ALA A 124 -19.13 1.60 -15.79
CA ALA A 124 -19.07 0.24 -16.31
C ALA A 124 -20.47 -0.37 -16.42
N ASN A 125 -21.30 -0.20 -15.39
CA ASN A 125 -22.70 -0.65 -15.40
C ASN A 125 -23.53 0.09 -16.45
N ASP A 126 -23.42 1.42 -16.55
CA ASP A 126 -24.17 2.22 -17.54
C ASP A 126 -23.84 1.79 -18.99
N LEU A 127 -22.60 1.39 -19.24
CA LEU A 127 -22.11 0.90 -20.54
C LEU A 127 -22.22 -0.63 -20.73
N ASN A 128 -22.76 -1.37 -19.75
CA ASN A 128 -22.83 -2.83 -19.73
C ASN A 128 -21.46 -3.52 -19.94
N ILE A 129 -20.41 -2.97 -19.33
CA ILE A 129 -19.05 -3.53 -19.32
C ILE A 129 -18.82 -4.25 -17.98
N PRO A 130 -18.33 -5.50 -17.96
CA PRO A 130 -17.96 -6.19 -16.73
C PRO A 130 -16.91 -5.40 -15.94
N SER A 131 -17.04 -5.38 -14.61
CA SER A 131 -16.08 -4.71 -13.73
C SER A 131 -15.56 -5.63 -12.62
N ILE A 132 -14.31 -5.43 -12.22
CA ILE A 132 -13.67 -6.16 -11.12
C ILE A 132 -13.06 -5.16 -10.14
N LEU A 133 -13.37 -5.34 -8.86
CA LEU A 133 -12.91 -4.49 -7.77
C LEU A 133 -11.52 -4.92 -7.28
N LEU A 134 -10.54 -4.02 -7.25
CA LEU A 134 -9.22 -4.25 -6.64
C LEU A 134 -9.16 -3.65 -5.22
N ARG A 135 -8.77 -4.48 -4.25
CA ARG A 135 -8.45 -4.06 -2.88
C ARG A 135 -6.97 -4.21 -2.59
N THR A 136 -6.34 -3.11 -2.20
CA THR A 136 -4.90 -2.99 -1.96
C THR A 136 -4.51 -3.02 -0.48
N GLN A 137 -5.47 -3.27 0.41
CA GLN A 137 -5.31 -3.40 1.87
C GLN A 137 -5.40 -4.86 2.32
N SER A 138 -5.08 -5.18 3.58
CA SER A 138 -5.33 -6.50 4.16
C SER A 138 -6.83 -6.79 4.33
N ALA A 139 -7.21 -8.07 4.27
CA ALA A 139 -8.58 -8.49 4.52
C ALA A 139 -8.99 -8.24 5.98
N THR A 140 -8.05 -8.43 6.91
CA THR A 140 -8.23 -8.10 8.31
C THR A 140 -8.56 -6.62 8.52
N ASN A 141 -7.85 -5.71 7.84
CA ASN A 141 -8.15 -4.28 7.96
C ASN A 141 -9.55 -3.94 7.44
N PHE A 142 -10.00 -4.58 6.35
CA PHE A 142 -11.36 -4.39 5.86
C PHE A 142 -12.42 -4.74 6.92
N ILE A 143 -12.23 -5.85 7.65
CA ILE A 143 -13.13 -6.22 8.74
C ILE A 143 -13.07 -5.20 9.89
N ALA A 144 -11.86 -4.76 10.26
CA ALA A 144 -11.66 -3.75 11.31
C ALA A 144 -12.33 -2.41 10.94
N ARG A 145 -12.21 -1.96 9.69
CA ARG A 145 -12.92 -0.79 9.14
C ARG A 145 -14.43 -0.94 9.25
N ASN A 146 -14.97 -2.09 8.86
CA ASN A 146 -16.40 -2.36 8.97
C ASN A 146 -16.89 -2.33 10.43
N ALA A 147 -16.10 -2.85 11.37
CA ALA A 147 -16.43 -2.75 12.78
C ALA A 147 -16.41 -1.29 13.27
N MET A 148 -15.43 -0.50 12.85
CA MET A 148 -15.35 0.92 13.18
C MET A 148 -16.59 1.69 12.67
N ILE A 149 -17.02 1.46 11.43
CA ILE A 149 -18.24 2.08 10.87
C ILE A 149 -19.48 1.70 11.70
N ARG A 150 -19.63 0.41 12.06
CA ARG A 150 -20.76 -0.05 12.88
C ARG A 150 -20.74 0.53 14.30
N LEU A 151 -19.57 0.70 14.90
CA LEU A 151 -19.43 1.31 16.23
C LEU A 151 -19.76 2.80 16.17
N HIS A 152 -19.29 3.50 15.12
CA HIS A 152 -19.63 4.89 14.88
C HIS A 152 -21.13 5.09 14.69
N SER A 153 -21.79 4.28 13.86
CA SER A 153 -23.24 4.39 13.61
C SER A 153 -24.08 4.14 14.87
N LYS A 154 -23.53 3.45 15.88
CA LYS A 154 -24.17 3.22 17.19
C LYS A 154 -23.87 4.32 18.22
N GLY A 155 -23.11 5.36 17.84
CA GLY A 155 -22.70 6.43 18.75
C GLY A 155 -21.65 6.00 19.77
N CYS A 156 -20.89 4.93 19.51
CA CYS A 156 -19.87 4.42 20.43
C CYS A 156 -18.50 5.13 20.30
N THR A 157 -18.41 6.16 19.46
CA THR A 157 -17.17 6.89 19.15
C THR A 157 -17.34 8.39 19.42
N PRO A 158 -16.31 9.12 19.90
CA PRO A 158 -14.96 8.65 20.20
C PRO A 158 -14.94 7.69 21.41
N PHE A 159 -13.96 6.78 21.44
CA PHE A 159 -13.82 5.83 22.53
C PHE A 159 -13.23 6.52 23.77
N PRO A 160 -13.77 6.31 24.98
CA PRO A 160 -13.15 6.78 26.21
C PRO A 160 -11.77 6.16 26.42
N ASP A 161 -10.84 6.89 27.05
CA ASP A 161 -9.47 6.43 27.32
C ASP A 161 -9.42 5.07 28.05
N SER A 162 -10.35 4.87 29.00
CA SER A 162 -10.48 3.61 29.75
C SER A 162 -10.82 2.40 28.87
N MET A 163 -11.34 2.62 27.67
CA MET A 163 -11.71 1.58 26.71
C MET A 163 -10.61 1.30 25.68
N LEU A 164 -9.69 2.23 25.45
CA LEU A 164 -8.71 2.17 24.36
C LEU A 164 -7.84 0.90 24.38
N LEU A 165 -7.49 0.41 25.58
CA LEU A 165 -6.67 -0.79 25.75
C LEU A 165 -7.48 -2.10 25.77
N ASN A 166 -8.81 -2.02 25.81
CA ASN A 166 -9.66 -3.20 25.83
C ASN A 166 -9.67 -3.87 24.46
N SER A 167 -9.79 -5.20 24.46
CA SER A 167 -9.94 -5.97 23.23
C SER A 167 -11.27 -5.64 22.55
N VAL A 168 -11.26 -5.55 21.22
CA VAL A 168 -12.49 -5.41 20.44
C VAL A 168 -13.13 -6.80 20.31
N PRO A 169 -14.40 -6.97 20.69
CA PRO A 169 -15.10 -8.24 20.53
C PRO A 169 -15.00 -8.75 19.09
N GLU A 170 -14.77 -10.06 18.92
CA GLU A 170 -14.68 -10.76 17.64
C GLU A 170 -13.50 -10.36 16.73
N LEU A 171 -12.68 -9.38 17.13
CA LEU A 171 -11.54 -8.89 16.34
C LEU A 171 -10.19 -9.05 17.05
N HIS A 172 -10.04 -10.07 17.90
CA HIS A 172 -8.76 -10.36 18.54
C HIS A 172 -7.64 -10.51 17.49
N PRO A 173 -6.45 -9.89 17.68
CA PRO A 173 -5.94 -9.23 18.88
C PRO A 173 -6.10 -7.70 18.92
N LEU A 174 -7.00 -7.12 18.11
CA LEU A 174 -7.20 -5.68 18.04
C LEU A 174 -7.81 -5.13 19.33
N ARG A 175 -7.27 -4.00 19.78
CA ARG A 175 -7.85 -3.15 20.82
C ARG A 175 -8.62 -1.99 20.19
N PHE A 176 -9.44 -1.30 20.97
CA PHE A 176 -10.20 -0.15 20.45
C PHE A 176 -9.29 0.93 19.86
N LYS A 177 -8.10 1.15 20.43
CA LYS A 177 -7.10 2.06 19.86
C LYS A 177 -6.41 1.57 18.59
N ASP A 178 -6.47 0.26 18.30
CA ASP A 178 -5.88 -0.32 17.10
C ASP A 178 -6.85 -0.24 15.90
N LEU A 179 -8.14 0.05 16.13
CA LEU A 179 -9.10 0.26 15.06
C LEU A 179 -8.68 1.44 14.18
N PRO A 180 -8.99 1.40 12.87
CA PRO A 180 -8.59 2.44 11.92
C PRO A 180 -9.37 3.73 12.17
N ILE A 181 -8.91 4.53 13.13
CA ILE A 181 -9.44 5.85 13.47
C ILE A 181 -8.87 6.85 12.46
N TYR A 182 -9.76 7.62 11.86
CA TYR A 182 -9.38 8.63 10.89
C TYR A 182 -9.04 9.95 11.58
N ILE A 183 -7.85 10.48 11.30
CA ILE A 183 -7.30 11.68 11.96
C ILE A 183 -7.49 12.94 11.08
N PHE A 184 -7.80 12.78 9.79
CA PHE A 184 -7.72 13.88 8.82
C PHE A 184 -9.10 14.39 8.36
N GLY A 185 -9.86 15.01 9.26
CA GLY A 185 -11.10 15.73 8.90
C GLY A 185 -12.40 15.05 9.34
N PRO A 186 -13.57 15.48 8.83
CA PRO A 186 -14.87 15.06 9.35
C PRO A 186 -15.07 13.55 9.23
N LEU A 187 -15.43 12.92 10.34
CA LEU A 187 -15.70 11.47 10.40
C LEU A 187 -16.83 11.04 9.45
N GLU A 188 -17.75 11.95 9.16
CA GLU A 188 -18.83 11.76 8.18
C GLU A 188 -18.29 11.53 6.76
N ASN A 189 -17.32 12.32 6.31
CA ASN A 189 -16.71 12.14 4.98
C ASN A 189 -15.98 10.81 4.87
N TYR A 190 -15.24 10.43 5.92
CA TYR A 190 -14.58 9.14 5.97
C TYR A 190 -15.58 7.98 5.98
N SER A 191 -16.64 8.08 6.78
CA SER A 191 -17.72 7.08 6.81
C SER A 191 -18.41 6.96 5.46
N LYS A 192 -18.69 8.07 4.78
CA LYS A 192 -19.27 8.10 3.43
C LYS A 192 -18.35 7.41 2.42
N LEU A 193 -17.05 7.75 2.42
CA LEU A 193 -16.06 7.12 1.56
C LEU A 193 -16.01 5.61 1.76
N LEU A 194 -15.88 5.16 3.01
CA LEU A 194 -15.79 3.73 3.31
C LEU A 194 -17.08 3.00 2.96
N THR A 195 -18.25 3.58 3.25
CA THR A 195 -19.54 2.98 2.88
C THR A 195 -19.63 2.75 1.36
N ASN A 196 -19.17 3.72 0.57
CA ASN A 196 -19.13 3.59 -0.88
C ASN A 196 -18.11 2.55 -1.36
N ALA A 197 -16.90 2.54 -0.81
CA ALA A 197 -15.81 1.61 -1.16
C ALA A 197 -16.08 0.16 -0.71
N ASN A 198 -16.90 -0.02 0.33
CA ASN A 198 -17.27 -1.34 0.82
C ASN A 198 -18.41 -1.97 0.01
N ASN A 199 -19.13 -1.18 -0.78
CA ASN A 199 -20.20 -1.68 -1.62
C ASN A 199 -19.61 -2.35 -2.87
N VAL A 200 -19.83 -3.65 -3.00
CA VAL A 200 -19.39 -4.45 -4.16
C VAL A 200 -20.27 -4.17 -5.40
N ARG A 201 -21.45 -3.56 -5.21
CA ARG A 201 -22.37 -3.08 -6.26
C ARG A 201 -22.57 -4.11 -7.37
N THR A 202 -22.28 -3.77 -8.62
CA THR A 202 -22.42 -4.63 -9.80
C THR A 202 -21.10 -5.28 -10.24
N SER A 203 -20.03 -5.17 -9.43
CA SER A 203 -18.76 -5.83 -9.73
C SER A 203 -18.94 -7.34 -9.89
N SER A 204 -18.31 -7.88 -10.92
CA SER A 204 -18.36 -9.30 -11.25
C SER A 204 -17.44 -10.14 -10.35
N ALA A 205 -16.38 -9.55 -9.79
CA ALA A 205 -15.45 -10.20 -8.86
C ALA A 205 -14.66 -9.19 -8.01
N ILE A 206 -13.93 -9.70 -7.02
CA ILE A 206 -12.99 -8.94 -6.18
C ILE A 206 -11.60 -9.54 -6.30
N ILE A 207 -10.61 -8.70 -6.58
CA ILE A 207 -9.19 -9.00 -6.48
C ILE A 207 -8.67 -8.43 -5.17
N TRP A 208 -7.92 -9.23 -4.43
CA TRP A 208 -7.33 -8.83 -3.15
C TRP A 208 -5.82 -9.01 -3.15
N ASN A 209 -5.07 -7.94 -2.89
CA ASN A 209 -3.63 -7.98 -2.74
C ASN A 209 -3.24 -8.50 -1.34
N THR A 210 -3.57 -9.75 -1.05
CA THR A 210 -3.19 -10.45 0.19
C THR A 210 -2.96 -11.94 -0.06
N LEU A 211 -2.44 -12.63 0.94
CA LEU A 211 -2.24 -14.07 0.94
C LEU A 211 -3.15 -14.75 1.95
N ASP A 212 -3.65 -15.94 1.60
CA ASP A 212 -4.43 -16.77 2.52
C ASP A 212 -3.69 -16.98 3.85
N CYS A 213 -2.37 -17.21 3.82
CA CYS A 213 -1.60 -17.47 5.04
C CYS A 213 -1.48 -16.26 5.99
N LEU A 214 -1.75 -15.04 5.52
CA LEU A 214 -1.73 -13.82 6.34
C LEU A 214 -3.13 -13.46 6.84
N ASP A 215 -4.17 -13.77 6.06
CA ASP A 215 -5.53 -13.27 6.24
C ASP A 215 -6.61 -14.38 6.28
N GLN A 216 -6.24 -15.64 6.53
CA GLN A 216 -7.11 -16.82 6.35
C GLN A 216 -8.51 -16.69 6.96
N SER A 217 -8.59 -16.33 8.24
CA SER A 217 -9.87 -16.17 8.96
C SER A 217 -10.69 -15.02 8.40
N SER A 218 -10.03 -13.91 8.10
CA SER A 218 -10.65 -12.69 7.58
C SER A 218 -11.22 -12.93 6.17
N LEU A 219 -10.45 -13.57 5.29
CA LEU A 219 -10.91 -13.96 3.96
C LEU A 219 -12.06 -14.95 4.01
N ALA A 220 -12.03 -15.94 4.93
CA ALA A 220 -13.12 -16.88 5.11
C ALA A 220 -14.42 -16.18 5.54
N GLN A 221 -14.34 -15.23 6.48
CA GLN A 221 -15.49 -14.42 6.89
C GLN A 221 -16.03 -13.56 5.75
N ILE A 222 -15.15 -12.94 4.96
CA ILE A 222 -15.57 -12.09 3.83
C ILE A 222 -16.22 -12.93 2.72
N LYS A 223 -15.67 -14.11 2.42
CA LYS A 223 -16.25 -15.06 1.44
C LYS A 223 -17.66 -15.50 1.81
N GLN A 224 -18.02 -15.57 3.10
CA GLN A 224 -19.39 -15.89 3.54
C GLN A 224 -20.38 -14.74 3.30
N GLN A 225 -19.88 -13.50 3.19
CA GLN A 225 -20.71 -12.29 3.06
C GLN A 225 -20.77 -11.77 1.61
N CYS A 226 -19.81 -12.12 0.76
CA CYS A 226 -19.76 -11.71 -0.63
C CYS A 226 -20.39 -12.78 -1.54
N GLN A 227 -21.19 -12.33 -2.51
CA GLN A 227 -21.83 -13.21 -3.50
C GLN A 227 -21.00 -13.38 -4.78
N VAL A 228 -19.89 -12.66 -4.89
CA VAL A 228 -19.03 -12.65 -6.07
C VAL A 228 -17.72 -13.39 -5.78
N PRO A 229 -17.06 -13.96 -6.80
CA PRO A 229 -15.74 -14.58 -6.65
C PRO A 229 -14.72 -13.61 -6.04
N ILE A 230 -13.85 -14.15 -5.18
CA ILE A 230 -12.75 -13.42 -4.55
C ILE A 230 -11.43 -14.10 -4.90
N PHE A 231 -10.55 -13.36 -5.56
CA PHE A 231 -9.21 -13.78 -5.96
C PHE A 231 -8.17 -13.13 -5.05
N SER A 232 -7.65 -13.87 -4.08
CA SER A 232 -6.52 -13.47 -3.25
C SER A 232 -5.22 -13.75 -4.00
N ILE A 233 -4.68 -12.72 -4.66
CA ILE A 233 -3.55 -12.85 -5.59
C ILE A 233 -2.28 -12.12 -5.10
N GLY A 234 -2.20 -11.81 -3.82
CA GLY A 234 -1.03 -11.14 -3.25
C GLY A 234 0.18 -12.07 -3.10
N PRO A 235 1.39 -11.51 -2.98
CA PRO A 235 1.68 -10.09 -2.97
C PRO A 235 2.07 -9.59 -4.37
N LEU A 236 1.33 -8.59 -4.88
CA LEU A 236 1.38 -8.17 -6.28
C LEU A 236 2.77 -7.73 -6.77
N HIS A 237 3.61 -7.20 -5.87
CA HIS A 237 4.97 -6.76 -6.21
C HIS A 237 5.91 -7.89 -6.65
N LYS A 238 5.56 -9.16 -6.39
CA LYS A 238 6.39 -10.31 -6.80
C LYS A 238 6.04 -10.91 -8.16
N PHE A 239 4.91 -10.52 -8.79
CA PHE A 239 4.46 -11.14 -10.06
C PHE A 239 4.96 -10.45 -11.33
N ALA A 240 5.69 -9.35 -11.21
CA ALA A 240 6.30 -8.70 -12.37
C ALA A 240 7.63 -8.04 -11.99
N THR A 241 8.70 -8.41 -12.69
CA THR A 241 9.95 -7.65 -12.78
C THR A 241 9.72 -6.42 -13.67
N ALA A 242 8.79 -5.57 -13.27
CA ALA A 242 8.44 -4.37 -14.00
C ALA A 242 9.27 -3.19 -13.51
N ALA A 243 9.38 -2.17 -14.37
CA ALA A 243 10.00 -0.90 -14.06
C ALA A 243 9.41 -0.25 -12.79
N THR A 244 10.07 0.82 -12.33
CA THR A 244 9.63 1.59 -11.18
C THR A 244 8.21 2.13 -11.40
N SER A 245 7.31 1.86 -10.46
CA SER A 245 5.97 2.43 -10.43
C SER A 245 5.91 3.66 -9.51
N SER A 246 7.07 4.13 -9.03
CA SER A 246 7.17 5.25 -8.10
C SER A 246 6.75 6.57 -8.74
N LEU A 247 6.03 7.38 -7.97
CA LEU A 247 5.71 8.77 -8.35
C LEU A 247 6.88 9.72 -8.10
N LEU A 248 7.84 9.30 -7.27
CA LEU A 248 9.02 10.06 -6.88
C LEU A 248 10.28 9.42 -7.47
N GLU A 249 11.23 10.26 -7.87
CA GLU A 249 12.53 9.83 -8.39
C GLU A 249 13.35 9.09 -7.32
N GLU A 250 13.74 7.85 -7.61
CA GLU A 250 14.46 6.97 -6.68
C GLU A 250 15.97 7.24 -6.71
N ASP A 251 16.57 7.46 -5.54
CA ASP A 251 18.02 7.58 -5.38
C ASP A 251 18.64 6.18 -5.23
N THR A 252 19.14 5.65 -6.35
CA THR A 252 19.83 4.35 -6.40
C THR A 252 21.23 4.40 -5.77
N GLY A 253 21.77 5.59 -5.49
CA GLY A 253 23.06 5.75 -4.82
C GLY A 253 23.07 5.15 -3.40
N CYS A 254 21.90 5.01 -2.77
CA CYS A 254 21.79 4.35 -1.47
C CYS A 254 22.13 2.85 -1.52
N VAL A 255 21.95 2.17 -2.66
CA VAL A 255 22.30 0.75 -2.84
C VAL A 255 23.82 0.57 -2.80
N ALA A 256 24.57 1.44 -3.47
CA ALA A 256 26.04 1.44 -3.41
C ALA A 256 26.59 1.75 -2.00
N TRP A 257 25.81 2.43 -1.15
CA TRP A 257 26.14 2.59 0.26
C TRP A 257 25.86 1.31 1.06
N LEU A 258 24.76 0.60 0.77
CA LEU A 258 24.41 -0.68 1.38
C LEU A 258 25.44 -1.78 1.06
N ASP A 259 26.01 -1.80 -0.14
CA ASP A 259 27.06 -2.75 -0.56
C ASP A 259 28.30 -2.74 0.36
N LYS A 260 28.53 -1.62 1.05
CA LYS A 260 29.67 -1.43 1.97
C LYS A 260 29.37 -1.85 3.40
N GLN A 261 28.12 -2.21 3.71
CA GLN A 261 27.66 -2.53 5.05
C GLN A 261 27.74 -4.04 5.32
N SER A 262 27.76 -4.41 6.59
CA SER A 262 27.75 -5.82 6.99
C SER A 262 26.35 -6.43 6.85
N HIS A 263 26.30 -7.76 6.72
CA HIS A 263 25.04 -8.50 6.65
C HIS A 263 24.16 -8.22 7.87
N ASN A 264 22.87 -7.96 7.65
CA ASN A 264 21.87 -7.63 8.68
C ASN A 264 22.27 -6.49 9.64
N SER A 265 23.14 -5.55 9.25
CA SER A 265 23.57 -4.47 10.14
C SER A 265 22.77 -3.17 10.00
N VAL A 266 22.09 -2.97 8.87
CA VAL A 266 21.43 -1.71 8.55
C VAL A 266 19.97 -1.75 8.98
N ILE A 267 19.51 -0.70 9.66
CA ILE A 267 18.07 -0.42 9.80
C ILE A 267 17.62 0.52 8.68
N TYR A 268 16.68 0.06 7.86
CA TYR A 268 16.01 0.89 6.86
C TYR A 268 14.85 1.65 7.50
N VAL A 269 14.69 2.94 7.24
CA VAL A 269 13.65 3.79 7.82
C VAL A 269 12.86 4.47 6.71
N SER A 270 11.55 4.18 6.62
CA SER A 270 10.64 4.80 5.65
C SER A 270 9.20 4.85 6.19
N LEU A 271 8.65 6.07 6.28
CA LEU A 271 7.29 6.30 6.77
C LEU A 271 6.25 6.43 5.65
N GLY A 272 6.61 6.01 4.43
CA GLY A 272 5.70 5.96 3.29
C GLY A 272 5.50 7.29 2.56
N SER A 273 4.60 7.29 1.58
CA SER A 273 4.43 8.40 0.63
C SER A 273 3.49 9.51 1.12
N LEU A 274 2.78 9.29 2.23
CA LEU A 274 1.72 10.19 2.72
C LEU A 274 1.93 10.66 4.15
N ALA A 275 2.64 9.91 4.99
CA ALA A 275 2.86 10.34 6.36
C ALA A 275 3.70 11.61 6.41
N SER A 276 3.38 12.42 7.41
CA SER A 276 4.18 13.57 7.82
C SER A 276 4.51 13.42 9.30
N ILE A 277 5.68 13.93 9.69
CA ILE A 277 6.16 13.95 11.07
C ILE A 277 6.41 15.38 11.50
N SER A 278 6.25 15.63 12.80
CA SER A 278 6.61 16.93 13.38
C SER A 278 8.13 17.11 13.46
N GLU A 279 8.60 18.35 13.56
CA GLU A 279 10.02 18.65 13.81
C GLU A 279 10.52 17.99 15.11
N LYS A 280 9.67 17.96 16.16
CA LYS A 280 9.96 17.27 17.42
C LYS A 280 10.22 15.78 17.17
N GLU A 281 9.32 15.10 16.47
CA GLU A 281 9.48 13.68 16.15
C GLU A 281 10.72 13.44 15.28
N LEU A 282 10.97 14.28 14.27
CA LEU A 282 12.18 14.19 13.44
C LEU A 282 13.45 14.28 14.29
N ALA A 283 13.51 15.24 15.22
CA ALA A 283 14.66 15.41 16.11
C ALA A 283 14.86 14.21 17.05
N GLU A 284 13.78 13.68 17.63
CA GLU A 284 13.85 12.49 18.49
C GLU A 284 14.24 11.23 17.70
N MET A 285 13.73 11.06 16.48
CA MET A 285 14.14 9.99 15.55
C MET A 285 15.62 10.09 15.19
N ALA A 286 16.08 11.27 14.79
CA ALA A 286 17.48 11.51 14.43
C ALA A 286 18.42 11.17 15.59
N TRP A 287 18.17 11.73 16.78
CA TRP A 287 19.02 11.45 17.93
C TRP A 287 18.91 9.99 18.42
N GLY A 288 17.71 9.39 18.36
CA GLY A 288 17.53 7.98 18.70
C GLY A 288 18.34 7.06 17.78
N LEU A 289 18.32 7.30 16.48
CA LEU A 289 19.14 6.58 15.49
C LEU A 289 20.64 6.80 15.75
N ALA A 290 21.08 8.04 15.99
CA ALA A 290 22.48 8.35 16.26
C ALA A 290 23.03 7.61 17.49
N ILE A 291 22.28 7.63 18.60
CA ILE A 291 22.68 7.02 19.88
C ILE A 291 22.59 5.48 19.82
N SER A 292 21.72 4.91 18.96
CA SER A 292 21.62 3.46 18.76
C SER A 292 22.93 2.82 18.26
N ARG A 293 23.79 3.62 17.63
CA ARG A 293 25.03 3.22 16.95
C ARG A 293 24.84 2.20 15.82
N GLN A 294 23.62 1.90 15.41
CA GLN A 294 23.36 1.06 14.25
C GLN A 294 23.52 1.87 12.95
N PRO A 295 24.11 1.29 11.89
CA PRO A 295 24.00 1.84 10.55
C PRO A 295 22.54 2.00 10.13
N PHE A 296 22.19 3.08 9.45
CA PHE A 296 20.82 3.31 9.00
C PHE A 296 20.77 3.93 7.61
N LEU A 297 19.75 3.53 6.85
CA LEU A 297 19.32 4.20 5.62
C LEU A 297 17.95 4.83 5.90
N TRP A 298 17.86 6.15 5.85
CA TRP A 298 16.64 6.88 6.18
C TRP A 298 16.09 7.63 4.97
N VAL A 299 14.89 7.24 4.56
CA VAL A 299 14.04 8.02 3.67
C VAL A 299 13.27 9.04 4.51
N ILE A 300 13.67 10.28 4.41
CA ILE A 300 12.77 11.39 4.68
C ILE A 300 12.05 11.63 3.31
N ARG A 301 10.87 12.23 3.19
CA ARG A 301 10.35 12.65 1.86
C ARG A 301 10.23 14.17 1.77
N PRO A 302 10.48 14.84 0.62
CA PRO A 302 10.13 16.24 0.47
C PRO A 302 8.64 16.50 0.84
N GLY A 303 8.40 17.45 1.74
CA GLY A 303 7.05 17.73 2.25
C GLY A 303 6.53 16.78 3.34
N SER A 304 7.34 15.83 3.85
CA SER A 304 6.96 15.02 5.02
C SER A 304 7.16 15.72 6.36
N ILE A 305 7.67 16.96 6.37
CA ILE A 305 7.87 17.76 7.58
C ILE A 305 7.11 19.08 7.37
N CYS A 306 6.33 19.51 8.35
CA CYS A 306 5.32 20.56 8.20
C CYS A 306 5.85 22.00 8.00
N SER A 307 7.15 22.23 7.76
CA SER A 307 7.74 23.58 7.93
C SER A 307 8.88 24.06 7.01
N SER A 308 9.64 23.25 6.26
CA SER A 308 10.65 23.76 5.30
C SER A 308 11.35 22.68 4.46
N ASP A 309 12.35 23.08 3.66
CA ASP A 309 13.14 22.24 2.75
C ASP A 309 14.03 21.20 3.47
N TRP A 310 13.60 19.94 3.36
CA TRP A 310 14.37 18.69 3.30
C TRP A 310 15.54 18.44 4.29
N ILE A 311 16.70 19.09 4.15
CA ILE A 311 17.94 18.77 4.92
C ILE A 311 18.24 19.77 6.03
N GLU A 312 17.78 21.02 5.92
CA GLU A 312 18.05 22.06 6.92
C GLU A 312 17.33 21.81 8.26
N LEU A 313 16.42 20.83 8.29
CA LEU A 313 15.61 20.44 9.44
C LEU A 313 16.26 19.37 10.33
N LEU A 314 17.38 18.76 9.90
CA LEU A 314 18.10 17.82 10.75
C LEU A 314 18.75 18.57 11.93
N PRO A 315 18.73 18.00 13.15
CA PRO A 315 19.31 18.68 14.32
C PRO A 315 20.78 19.04 14.11
N GLN A 316 21.18 20.22 14.59
CA GLN A 316 22.57 20.66 14.54
C GLN A 316 23.50 19.61 15.17
N GLY A 317 24.60 19.27 14.48
CA GLY A 317 25.57 18.27 14.95
C GLY A 317 25.19 16.82 14.62
N PHE A 318 24.00 16.56 14.06
CA PHE A 318 23.53 15.21 13.77
C PHE A 318 24.38 14.51 12.71
N LEU A 319 24.64 15.18 11.58
CA LEU A 319 25.42 14.60 10.47
C LEU A 319 26.85 14.27 10.91
N GLU A 320 27.45 15.13 11.72
CA GLU A 320 28.77 14.92 12.32
C GLU A 320 28.77 13.74 13.31
N ALA A 321 27.71 13.60 14.11
CA ALA A 321 27.59 12.51 15.07
C ALA A 321 27.39 11.13 14.42
N VAL A 322 26.71 11.08 13.27
CA VAL A 322 26.48 9.81 12.55
C VAL A 322 27.63 9.44 11.62
N GLY A 323 28.24 10.42 10.95
CA GLY A 323 29.29 10.20 9.96
C GLY A 323 28.86 9.21 8.88
N GLU A 324 29.76 8.30 8.48
CA GLU A 324 29.52 7.32 7.40
C GLU A 324 28.49 6.23 7.74
N ARG A 325 28.01 6.16 9.00
CA ARG A 325 27.01 5.16 9.44
C ARG A 325 25.58 5.49 8.99
N GLY A 326 25.32 6.74 8.60
CA GLY A 326 24.00 7.18 8.15
C GLY A 326 23.99 7.47 6.66
N CYS A 327 23.00 6.95 5.95
CA CYS A 327 22.65 7.36 4.60
C CYS A 327 21.24 7.96 4.63
N ILE A 328 21.07 9.16 4.07
CA ILE A 328 19.78 9.87 4.05
C ILE A 328 19.47 10.25 2.62
N VAL A 329 18.32 9.82 2.12
CA VAL A 329 17.89 10.04 0.73
C VAL A 329 16.45 10.54 0.68
N LYS A 330 16.10 11.28 -0.38
CA LYS A 330 14.74 11.81 -0.60
C LYS A 330 13.71 10.74 -0.89
N TRP A 331 14.15 9.69 -1.56
CA TRP A 331 13.33 8.56 -1.93
C TRP A 331 14.26 7.40 -2.30
N ALA A 332 13.93 6.19 -1.87
CA ALA A 332 14.77 5.01 -2.11
C ALA A 332 14.02 3.97 -2.96
N PRO A 333 14.73 3.16 -3.77
CA PRO A 333 14.17 1.98 -4.41
C PRO A 333 13.86 0.90 -3.35
N GLN A 334 12.75 1.08 -2.61
CA GLN A 334 12.45 0.33 -1.37
C GLN A 334 12.47 -1.19 -1.55
N MET A 335 11.98 -1.71 -2.68
CA MET A 335 12.03 -3.15 -2.96
C MET A 335 13.46 -3.67 -3.06
N GLU A 336 14.35 -2.93 -3.73
CA GLU A 336 15.77 -3.28 -3.85
C GLU A 336 16.47 -3.19 -2.49
N VAL A 337 16.21 -2.12 -1.74
CA VAL A 337 16.72 -1.93 -0.37
C VAL A 337 16.31 -3.07 0.55
N LEU A 338 15.02 -3.43 0.61
CA LEU A 338 14.54 -4.50 1.48
C LEU A 338 15.05 -5.87 1.08
N SER A 339 15.37 -6.09 -0.20
CA SER A 339 15.98 -7.33 -0.69
C SER A 339 17.49 -7.41 -0.44
N HIS A 340 18.13 -6.31 -0.02
CA HIS A 340 19.58 -6.23 0.14
C HIS A 340 20.05 -6.89 1.45
N ASP A 341 21.08 -7.74 1.36
CA ASP A 341 21.61 -8.54 2.48
C ASP A 341 22.07 -7.74 3.71
N ALA A 342 22.45 -6.48 3.51
CA ALA A 342 22.82 -5.58 4.62
C ALA A 342 21.64 -5.17 5.51
N VAL A 343 20.40 -5.20 5.01
CA VAL A 343 19.22 -4.72 5.74
C VAL A 343 18.76 -5.77 6.75
N GLY A 344 18.92 -5.45 8.04
CA GLY A 344 18.57 -6.35 9.15
C GLY A 344 17.26 -6.00 9.86
N GLY A 345 16.66 -4.85 9.54
CA GLY A 345 15.38 -4.41 10.10
C GLY A 345 14.78 -3.22 9.34
N PHE A 346 13.47 -3.07 9.43
CA PHE A 346 12.71 -2.04 8.73
C PHE A 346 11.84 -1.23 9.70
N TRP A 347 12.21 0.02 9.95
CA TRP A 347 11.33 0.98 10.61
C TRP A 347 10.32 1.55 9.61
N SER A 348 9.06 1.14 9.78
CA SER A 348 7.97 1.41 8.87
C SER A 348 6.77 2.03 9.56
N HIS A 349 6.03 2.83 8.79
CA HIS A 349 4.66 3.24 9.10
C HIS A 349 3.62 2.11 9.01
N CYS A 350 3.99 0.92 8.53
CA CYS A 350 3.11 -0.24 8.39
C CYS A 350 1.96 -0.07 7.39
N GLY A 351 2.17 0.69 6.32
CA GLY A 351 1.31 0.58 5.13
C GLY A 351 1.34 -0.85 4.57
N TRP A 352 0.24 -1.29 3.95
CA TRP A 352 0.10 -2.70 3.56
C TRP A 352 1.15 -3.17 2.56
N ASN A 353 1.45 -2.38 1.52
CA ASN A 353 2.49 -2.73 0.54
C ASN A 353 3.87 -2.89 1.20
N SER A 354 4.31 -1.92 2.02
CA SER A 354 5.57 -2.01 2.76
C SER A 354 5.62 -3.20 3.72
N THR A 355 4.47 -3.56 4.32
CA THR A 355 4.36 -4.73 5.20
C THR A 355 4.55 -6.02 4.40
N LEU A 356 3.90 -6.15 3.24
CA LEU A 356 4.07 -7.28 2.33
C LEU A 356 5.52 -7.38 1.83
N GLU A 357 6.12 -6.27 1.40
CA GLU A 357 7.52 -6.21 0.95
C GLU A 357 8.49 -6.70 2.03
N SER A 358 8.37 -6.19 3.27
CA SER A 358 9.20 -6.61 4.41
C SER A 358 9.07 -8.11 4.70
N ILE A 359 7.83 -8.61 4.71
CA ILE A 359 7.53 -10.01 4.95
C ILE A 359 8.13 -10.88 3.84
N THR A 360 7.96 -10.50 2.58
CA THR A 360 8.50 -11.25 1.44
C THR A 360 10.02 -11.24 1.36
N GLU A 361 10.68 -10.28 2.01
CA GLU A 361 12.13 -10.24 2.11
C GLU A 361 12.68 -10.77 3.45
N GLY A 362 11.80 -11.14 4.38
CA GLY A 362 12.19 -11.75 5.65
C GLY A 362 12.84 -10.76 6.61
N VAL A 363 12.54 -9.47 6.43
CA VAL A 363 13.07 -8.37 7.25
C VAL A 363 12.10 -8.07 8.40
N PRO A 364 12.54 -8.10 9.67
CA PRO A 364 11.67 -7.78 10.79
C PRO A 364 11.40 -6.27 10.88
N MET A 365 10.31 -5.88 11.52
CA MET A 365 9.82 -4.50 11.47
C MET A 365 9.86 -3.78 12.82
N LEU A 366 10.20 -2.49 12.79
CA LEU A 366 9.91 -1.52 13.84
C LEU A 366 8.70 -0.69 13.38
N CYS A 367 7.55 -0.88 14.01
CA CYS A 367 6.28 -0.34 13.57
C CYS A 367 5.96 0.99 14.25
N ARG A 368 5.78 2.06 13.47
CA ARG A 368 5.26 3.35 13.92
C ARG A 368 4.06 3.74 13.05
N PRO A 369 2.86 3.16 13.29
CA PRO A 369 1.68 3.51 12.51
C PRO A 369 1.34 4.98 12.69
N CYS A 370 0.91 5.63 11.61
CA CYS A 370 0.51 7.03 11.58
C CYS A 370 -1.02 7.18 11.50
N PHE A 371 -1.70 6.42 10.63
CA PHE A 371 -3.15 6.56 10.40
C PHE A 371 -3.78 5.35 9.68
N SER A 372 -5.12 5.32 9.60
CA SER A 372 -5.88 4.35 8.80
C SER A 372 -5.56 2.89 9.19
N ASP A 373 -5.20 2.06 8.22
CA ASP A 373 -4.98 0.62 8.31
C ASP A 373 -3.68 0.25 9.04
N GLN A 374 -2.79 1.22 9.21
CA GLN A 374 -1.45 1.02 9.72
C GLN A 374 -1.45 0.49 11.16
N THR A 375 -2.40 0.90 12.00
CA THR A 375 -2.52 0.43 13.39
C THR A 375 -2.90 -1.04 13.45
N VAL A 376 -3.80 -1.48 12.57
CA VAL A 376 -4.19 -2.89 12.42
C VAL A 376 -3.00 -3.71 11.95
N ASN A 377 -2.31 -3.25 10.91
CA ASN A 377 -1.13 -3.93 10.36
C ASN A 377 -0.02 -4.05 11.41
N ALA A 378 0.31 -2.97 12.14
CA ALA A 378 1.31 -2.97 13.20
C ALA A 378 0.97 -3.95 14.34
N ARG A 379 -0.32 -4.05 14.70
CA ARG A 379 -0.78 -5.01 15.71
C ARG A 379 -0.59 -6.45 15.25
N TYR A 380 -0.85 -6.74 13.97
CA TYR A 380 -0.64 -8.08 13.40
C TYR A 380 0.83 -8.45 13.30
N VAL A 381 1.67 -7.52 12.83
CA VAL A 381 3.13 -7.68 12.78
C VAL A 381 3.71 -8.01 14.15
N SER A 382 3.28 -7.30 15.19
CA SER A 382 3.83 -7.46 16.55
C SER A 382 3.21 -8.62 17.35
N GLN A 383 1.90 -8.82 17.28
CA GLN A 383 1.19 -9.77 18.16
C GLN A 383 0.86 -11.10 17.51
N VAL A 384 0.59 -11.12 16.20
CA VAL A 384 0.17 -12.34 15.48
C VAL A 384 1.38 -13.02 14.86
N TRP A 385 2.08 -12.32 13.96
CA TRP A 385 3.24 -12.87 13.26
C TRP A 385 4.51 -12.81 14.13
N LYS A 386 4.54 -11.88 15.10
CA LYS A 386 5.66 -11.68 16.03
C LYS A 386 6.99 -11.44 15.29
N ILE A 387 6.93 -10.74 14.16
CA ILE A 387 8.09 -10.40 13.33
C ILE A 387 8.51 -8.93 13.49
N GLY A 388 7.97 -8.24 14.50
CA GLY A 388 8.31 -6.84 14.72
C GLY A 388 7.87 -6.31 16.08
N ILE A 389 8.21 -5.06 16.34
CA ILE A 389 7.94 -4.33 17.57
C ILE A 389 7.16 -3.07 17.22
N GLN A 390 6.06 -2.80 17.93
CA GLN A 390 5.29 -1.57 17.77
C GLN A 390 5.72 -0.52 18.79
N LEU A 391 6.07 0.67 18.30
CA LEU A 391 6.24 1.88 19.12
C LEU A 391 4.85 2.46 19.39
N GLU A 392 4.36 2.28 20.62
CA GLU A 392 3.01 2.72 21.02
C GLU A 392 2.98 4.10 21.69
N ASN A 393 4.10 4.58 22.20
CA ASN A 393 4.20 5.83 22.96
C ASN A 393 4.71 6.99 22.08
N GLU A 394 4.80 8.20 22.67
CA GLU A 394 5.49 9.32 22.03
C GLU A 394 6.91 8.93 21.64
N LEU A 395 7.36 9.40 20.49
CA LEU A 395 8.71 9.14 20.01
C LEU A 395 9.71 9.90 20.87
N GLU A 396 10.31 9.21 21.83
CA GLU A 396 11.46 9.69 22.61
C GLU A 396 12.74 8.99 22.16
N ARG A 397 13.83 9.75 21.99
CA ARG A 397 15.12 9.23 21.51
C ARG A 397 15.63 8.02 22.31
N GLY A 398 15.38 7.98 23.62
CA GLY A 398 15.79 6.87 24.49
C GLY A 398 14.96 5.61 24.27
N GLU A 399 13.67 5.75 23.96
CA GLU A 399 12.83 4.61 23.55
C GLU A 399 13.22 4.10 22.16
N ILE A 400 13.48 5.02 21.23
CA ILE A 400 13.95 4.70 19.88
C ILE A 400 15.27 3.94 19.96
N GLU A 401 16.27 4.46 20.67
CA GLU A 401 17.57 3.81 20.85
C GLU A 401 17.41 2.37 21.35
N ARG A 402 16.64 2.19 22.42
CA ARG A 402 16.41 0.88 23.04
C ARG A 402 15.72 -0.07 22.09
N THR A 403 14.71 0.39 21.36
CA THR A 403 13.90 -0.47 20.49
C THR A 403 14.64 -0.83 19.19
N VAL A 404 15.43 0.09 18.64
CA VAL A 404 16.35 -0.19 17.53
C VAL A 404 17.37 -1.24 17.94
N LYS A 405 18.02 -1.09 19.11
CA LYS A 405 18.95 -2.11 19.63
C LYS A 405 18.27 -3.45 19.86
N LYS A 406 17.06 -3.43 20.42
CA LYS A 406 16.26 -4.63 20.65
C LYS A 406 15.94 -5.41 19.37
N LEU A 407 15.61 -4.71 18.29
CA LEU A 407 15.33 -5.32 16.98
C LEU A 407 16.62 -5.82 16.30
N MET A 408 17.70 -5.02 16.35
CA MET A 408 18.90 -5.26 15.54
C MET A 408 19.92 -6.17 16.23
N VAL A 409 20.07 -6.07 17.56
CA VAL A 409 21.18 -6.67 18.31
C VAL A 409 20.72 -7.78 19.25
N ASP A 410 19.63 -7.57 19.99
CA ASP A 410 19.20 -8.47 21.07
C ASP A 410 18.67 -9.82 20.55
N GLU A 411 18.66 -10.84 21.42
CA GLU A 411 18.16 -12.18 21.12
C GLU A 411 16.68 -12.19 20.68
N GLU A 412 15.86 -11.28 21.22
CA GLU A 412 14.46 -11.16 20.81
C GLU A 412 14.35 -10.75 19.33
N GLY A 413 15.15 -9.79 18.89
CA GLY A 413 15.25 -9.37 17.50
C GLY A 413 15.78 -10.46 16.57
N LYS A 414 16.75 -11.26 17.03
CA LYS A 414 17.21 -12.45 16.28
C LYS A 414 16.07 -13.46 16.09
N GLY A 415 15.28 -13.71 17.15
CA GLY A 415 14.09 -14.55 17.06
C GLY A 415 13.03 -14.01 16.08
N MET A 416 12.86 -12.69 16.01
CA MET A 416 11.97 -12.06 15.02
C MET A 416 12.48 -12.25 13.59
N ARG A 417 13.79 -12.13 13.35
CA ARG A 417 14.42 -12.43 12.04
C ARG A 417 14.18 -13.86 11.59
N VAL A 418 14.34 -14.84 12.50
CA VAL A 418 14.07 -16.25 12.18
C VAL A 418 12.61 -16.44 11.75
N ARG A 419 11.65 -15.91 12.51
CA ARG A 419 10.22 -15.99 12.14
C ARG A 419 9.90 -15.27 10.84
N ALA A 420 10.52 -14.11 10.59
CA ALA A 420 10.34 -13.37 9.34
C ALA A 420 10.86 -14.19 8.14
N LYS A 421 12.01 -14.85 8.29
CA LYS A 421 12.57 -15.76 7.27
C LYS A 421 11.68 -16.98 7.03
N GLU A 422 11.19 -17.64 8.08
CA GLU A 422 10.25 -18.75 7.96
C GLU A 422 8.96 -18.34 7.23
N LEU A 423 8.46 -17.14 7.51
CA LEU A 423 7.28 -16.59 6.83
C LEU A 423 7.56 -16.28 5.35
N LYS A 424 8.74 -15.72 5.02
CA LYS A 424 9.21 -15.54 3.64
C LYS A 424 9.22 -16.88 2.90
N GLU A 425 9.89 -17.90 3.45
CA GLU A 425 10.00 -19.23 2.84
C GLU A 425 8.63 -19.85 2.59
N LYS A 426 7.70 -19.73 3.56
CA LYS A 426 6.32 -20.19 3.39
C LYS A 426 5.61 -19.48 2.22
N ILE A 427 5.77 -18.17 2.09
CA ILE A 427 5.16 -17.38 1.01
C ILE A 427 5.77 -17.75 -0.35
N GLU A 428 7.08 -17.96 -0.42
CA GLU A 428 7.74 -18.38 -1.66
C GLU A 428 7.21 -19.74 -2.17
N VAL A 429 6.95 -20.68 -1.26
CA VAL A 429 6.33 -21.97 -1.60
C VAL A 429 4.90 -21.78 -2.12
N ILE A 430 4.10 -20.93 -1.47
CA ILE A 430 2.72 -20.62 -1.92
C ILE A 430 2.71 -19.99 -3.31
N MET A 431 3.70 -19.14 -3.62
CA MET A 431 3.83 -18.53 -4.94
C MET A 431 4.31 -19.51 -6.01
N LYS A 432 5.28 -20.39 -5.70
CA LYS A 432 5.86 -21.36 -6.63
C LYS A 432 4.98 -22.62 -6.72
N GLY A 433 3.82 -22.49 -7.36
CA GLY A 433 2.91 -23.60 -7.65
C GLY A 433 1.84 -23.87 -6.59
N GLY A 434 1.65 -22.95 -5.63
CA GLY A 434 0.58 -23.03 -4.62
C GLY A 434 -0.69 -22.24 -4.98
N SER A 435 -1.48 -21.89 -3.96
CA SER A 435 -2.81 -21.31 -4.12
C SER A 435 -2.82 -19.98 -4.85
N THR A 436 -1.84 -19.10 -4.63
CA THR A 436 -1.78 -17.80 -5.32
C THR A 436 -1.63 -17.96 -6.84
N TYR A 437 -0.78 -18.89 -7.29
CA TYR A 437 -0.61 -19.16 -8.73
C TYR A 437 -1.90 -19.70 -9.34
N HIS A 438 -2.62 -20.54 -8.60
CA HIS A 438 -3.92 -21.05 -9.02
C HIS A 438 -4.95 -19.91 -9.13
N SER A 439 -5.11 -19.08 -8.10
CA SER A 439 -6.05 -17.94 -8.12
C SER A 439 -5.72 -16.91 -9.20
N LEU A 440 -4.44 -16.71 -9.54
CA LEU A 440 -4.03 -15.89 -10.67
C LEU A 440 -4.49 -16.46 -12.01
N ASN A 441 -4.37 -17.77 -12.22
CA ASN A 441 -4.86 -18.41 -13.44
C ASN A 441 -6.39 -18.44 -13.49
N GLU A 442 -7.06 -18.70 -12.37
CA GLU A 442 -8.52 -18.61 -12.28
C GLU A 442 -9.02 -17.20 -12.60
N LEU A 443 -8.32 -16.15 -12.14
CA LEU A 443 -8.63 -14.78 -12.51
C LEU A 443 -8.49 -14.54 -14.02
N VAL A 444 -7.42 -15.05 -14.64
CA VAL A 444 -7.20 -14.91 -16.09
C VAL A 444 -8.31 -15.61 -16.88
N GLU A 445 -8.65 -16.84 -16.52
CA GLU A 445 -9.73 -17.60 -17.18
C GLU A 445 -11.10 -16.95 -16.93
N PHE A 446 -11.33 -16.40 -15.74
CA PHE A 446 -12.53 -15.64 -15.43
C PHE A 446 -12.66 -14.40 -16.32
N ILE A 447 -11.59 -13.60 -16.47
CA ILE A 447 -11.58 -12.43 -17.36
C ILE A 447 -11.79 -12.86 -18.82
N ARG A 448 -11.19 -13.98 -19.25
CA ARG A 448 -11.37 -14.50 -20.62
C ARG A 448 -12.79 -14.97 -20.92
N SER A 449 -13.58 -15.26 -19.89
CA SER A 449 -14.96 -15.75 -20.04
C SER A 449 -15.99 -14.65 -20.33
N PHE A 450 -15.59 -13.38 -20.20
CA PHE A 450 -16.37 -12.22 -20.65
C PHE A 450 -16.34 -12.09 -22.17
#